data_AF-A0A2A7NFY7-F1
#
_entry.id   AF-A0A2A7NFY7-F1
#
_cell.length_a   1.000
_cell.length_b   1.000
_cell.length_c   1.000
_cell.angle_alpha   90.00
_cell.angle_beta   90.00
_cell.angle_gamma   90.00
#
_symmetry.space_group_name_H-M   'P 1'
#
loop_
_entity.id
_entity.type
_entity.pdbx_description
1 polymer ?
#
loop_
_entity_poly.entity_id
_entity_poly.type
_entity_poly.pdbx_seq_one_letter_code
_entity_poly.pdbx_strand_id
1 'polypeptide(L)'
;MGSDAKPRRRPVEAIESRTQRSIECERRVRNALARLTKKGVPFTVEDVCDLAGVSKTFIYDKRRPLLTQAVILARDTSQNTPTEPATEELGAATASWRERAINAEALAKSLRNTLRDRDDRISDLIGQLFDPQGNHLAEQNAELRRLMRTLHEKLRAGEEENAKLRRSLASARANVKHERERNVTALTAGTSYSHS
;
A
#
# COMPACT_ATOMS: atom_id res chain seq x y z
N MET A 1 -6.89 -100.34 -21.70
CA MET A 1 -5.84 -99.53 -22.35
C MET A 1 -6.41 -98.13 -22.53
N GLY A 2 -5.95 -97.06 -21.90
CA GLY A 2 -4.85 -96.87 -20.95
C GLY A 2 -5.27 -95.82 -19.92
N SER A 3 -4.81 -96.05 -18.70
CA SER A 3 -4.65 -95.03 -17.68
C SER A 3 -3.52 -94.10 -18.13
N ASP A 4 -3.77 -92.80 -18.21
CA ASP A 4 -2.69 -91.82 -18.28
C ASP A 4 -2.79 -90.81 -17.15
N ALA A 5 -1.65 -90.63 -16.50
CA ALA A 5 -1.49 -90.11 -15.17
C ALA A 5 -1.46 -88.58 -15.16
N LYS A 6 -2.18 -87.99 -14.21
CA LYS A 6 -2.13 -86.55 -13.92
C LYS A 6 -0.81 -86.21 -13.19
N PRO A 7 0.10 -85.37 -13.73
CA PRO A 7 1.32 -85.04 -13.02
C PRO A 7 1.06 -84.04 -11.89
N ARG A 8 1.39 -84.47 -10.67
CA ARG A 8 1.42 -83.68 -9.43
C ARG A 8 2.70 -82.83 -9.37
N ARG A 9 2.63 -81.56 -9.79
CA ARG A 9 3.68 -80.52 -9.60
C ARG A 9 3.07 -79.16 -9.22
N ARG A 10 2.43 -79.05 -8.05
CA ARG A 10 1.77 -77.81 -7.56
C ARG A 10 1.97 -77.43 -6.06
N PRO A 11 2.56 -78.25 -5.15
CA PRO A 11 2.77 -77.81 -3.77
C PRO A 11 3.96 -76.86 -3.55
N VAL A 12 5.08 -77.10 -4.23
CA VAL A 12 6.36 -76.43 -3.92
C VAL A 12 6.38 -74.97 -4.38
N GLU A 13 5.98 -74.70 -5.63
CA GLU A 13 5.86 -73.35 -6.20
C GLU A 13 4.87 -72.46 -5.41
N ALA A 14 3.82 -73.04 -4.84
CA ALA A 14 2.85 -72.34 -4.01
C ALA A 14 3.41 -71.97 -2.62
N ILE A 15 4.36 -72.74 -2.10
CA ILE A 15 5.06 -72.47 -0.82
C ILE A 15 6.17 -71.43 -1.05
N GLU A 16 6.90 -71.53 -2.16
CA GLU A 16 7.93 -70.58 -2.56
C GLU A 16 7.35 -69.17 -2.83
N SER A 17 6.23 -69.09 -3.55
CA SER A 17 5.55 -67.80 -3.76
C SER A 17 5.02 -67.17 -2.46
N ARG A 18 4.58 -67.99 -1.49
CA ARG A 18 4.16 -67.52 -0.16
C ARG A 18 5.33 -67.02 0.69
N THR A 19 6.47 -67.70 0.63
CA THR A 19 7.69 -67.30 1.36
C THR A 19 8.29 -66.02 0.78
N GLN A 20 8.30 -65.87 -0.55
CA GLN A 20 8.74 -64.64 -1.22
C GLN A 20 7.88 -63.42 -0.85
N ARG A 21 6.54 -63.55 -0.92
CA ARG A 21 5.62 -62.47 -0.50
C ARG A 21 5.80 -62.10 0.97
N SER A 22 6.06 -63.09 1.81
CA SER A 22 6.34 -62.92 3.22
C SER A 22 7.62 -62.09 3.47
N ILE A 23 8.70 -62.36 2.74
CA ILE A 23 9.97 -61.62 2.82
C ILE A 23 9.79 -60.18 2.34
N GLU A 24 9.05 -59.98 1.25
CA GLU A 24 8.77 -58.66 0.70
C GLU A 24 7.98 -57.77 1.67
N CYS A 25 6.93 -58.30 2.29
CA CYS A 25 6.16 -57.58 3.31
C CYS A 25 7.05 -57.18 4.50
N GLU A 26 7.97 -58.04 4.93
CA GLU A 26 8.89 -57.74 6.01
C GLU A 26 9.87 -56.61 5.65
N ARG A 27 10.38 -56.61 4.41
CA ARG A 27 11.21 -55.52 3.89
C ARG A 27 10.45 -54.19 3.87
N ARG A 28 9.17 -54.19 3.47
CA ARG A 28 8.32 -52.99 3.49
C ARG A 28 8.13 -52.45 4.90
N VAL A 29 7.91 -53.31 5.90
CA VAL A 29 7.82 -52.90 7.31
C VAL A 29 9.12 -52.27 7.80
N ARG A 30 10.28 -52.87 7.52
CA ARG A 30 11.58 -52.28 7.89
C ARG A 30 11.81 -50.91 7.25
N ASN A 31 11.45 -50.76 5.98
CA ASN A 31 11.56 -49.49 5.27
C ASN A 31 10.60 -48.43 5.86
N ALA A 32 9.38 -48.82 6.23
CA ALA A 32 8.42 -47.94 6.88
C ALA A 32 8.97 -47.45 8.23
N LEU A 33 9.50 -48.36 9.06
CA LEU A 33 10.14 -48.00 10.32
C LEU A 33 11.33 -47.05 10.14
N ALA A 34 12.21 -47.30 9.17
CA ALA A 34 13.35 -46.41 8.89
C ALA A 34 12.90 -45.00 8.47
N ARG A 35 11.80 -44.89 7.72
CA ARG A 35 11.23 -43.59 7.31
C ARG A 35 10.59 -42.86 8.48
N LEU A 36 9.85 -43.57 9.34
CA LEU A 36 9.16 -42.98 10.49
C LEU A 36 10.16 -42.54 11.57
N THR A 37 11.15 -43.37 11.87
CA THR A 37 12.24 -43.01 12.79
C THR A 37 13.05 -41.82 12.29
N LYS A 38 13.35 -41.74 10.98
CA LYS A 38 14.03 -40.58 10.39
C LYS A 38 13.24 -39.27 10.49
N LYS A 39 11.90 -39.33 10.49
CA LYS A 39 11.06 -38.13 10.66
C LYS A 39 11.10 -37.58 12.09
N GLY A 40 11.45 -38.39 13.09
CA GLY A 40 11.58 -37.95 14.47
C GLY A 40 10.26 -37.50 15.12
N VAL A 41 9.11 -37.84 14.54
CA VAL A 41 7.78 -37.54 15.09
C VAL A 41 7.25 -38.82 15.76
N PRO A 42 6.57 -38.72 16.92
CA PRO A 42 5.90 -39.87 17.53
C PRO A 42 4.95 -40.56 16.55
N PHE A 43 5.06 -41.88 16.42
CA PHE A 43 4.21 -42.67 15.52
C PHE A 43 3.65 -43.93 16.21
N THR A 44 2.59 -44.49 15.63
CA THR A 44 1.88 -45.68 16.11
C THR A 44 2.15 -46.90 15.24
N VAL A 45 1.72 -48.08 15.70
CA VAL A 45 1.77 -49.30 14.89
C VAL A 45 0.86 -49.20 13.66
N GLU A 46 -0.22 -48.42 13.72
CA GLU A 46 -1.11 -48.14 12.58
C GLU A 46 -0.36 -47.43 11.46
N ASP A 47 0.43 -46.40 11.80
CA ASP A 47 1.23 -45.64 10.83
C ASP A 47 2.26 -46.52 10.11
N VAL A 48 2.82 -47.50 10.83
CA VAL A 48 3.72 -48.51 10.25
C VAL A 48 2.96 -49.43 9.29
N CYS A 49 1.76 -49.88 9.67
CA CYS A 49 0.90 -50.72 8.83
C CYS A 49 0.49 -49.99 7.54
N ASP A 50 0.07 -48.75 7.64
CA ASP A 50 -0.38 -47.93 6.50
C ASP A 50 0.78 -47.64 5.54
N LEU A 51 1.95 -47.29 6.07
CA LEU A 51 3.13 -46.99 5.27
C LEU A 51 3.74 -48.24 4.61
N ALA A 52 3.66 -49.40 5.28
CA ALA A 52 4.16 -50.67 4.76
C ALA A 52 3.13 -51.42 3.90
N GLY A 53 1.84 -51.06 3.96
CA GLY A 53 0.74 -51.76 3.30
C GLY A 53 0.58 -53.20 3.80
N VAL A 54 0.60 -53.40 5.13
CA VAL A 54 0.42 -54.70 5.81
C VAL A 54 -0.58 -54.57 6.95
N SER A 55 -1.27 -55.66 7.29
CA SER A 55 -2.20 -55.69 8.43
C SER A 55 -1.46 -55.76 9.77
N LYS A 56 -2.11 -55.31 10.85
CA LYS A 56 -1.61 -55.49 12.23
C LYS A 56 -1.31 -56.96 12.56
N THR A 57 -2.14 -57.87 12.06
CA THR A 57 -1.95 -59.32 12.24
C THR A 57 -0.63 -59.83 11.64
N PHE A 58 -0.12 -59.19 10.58
CA PHE A 58 1.19 -59.54 10.02
C PHE A 58 2.34 -59.14 10.95
N ILE A 59 2.22 -57.99 11.63
CA ILE A 59 3.23 -57.50 12.59
C ILE A 59 3.23 -58.34 13.86
N TYR A 60 2.07 -58.75 14.35
CA TYR A 60 1.91 -59.56 15.57
C TYR A 60 1.96 -61.08 15.32
N ASP A 61 2.39 -61.52 14.13
CA ASP A 61 2.51 -62.96 13.85
C ASP A 61 3.57 -63.60 14.76
N LYS A 62 3.18 -64.63 15.51
CA LYS A 62 4.04 -65.39 16.43
C LYS A 62 5.25 -66.02 15.74
N ARG A 63 5.20 -66.18 14.40
CA ARG A 63 6.31 -66.68 13.59
C ARG A 63 7.43 -65.64 13.39
N ARG A 64 7.22 -64.37 13.76
CA ARG A 64 8.17 -63.27 13.54
C ARG A 64 8.36 -62.37 14.78
N PRO A 65 8.75 -62.94 15.94
CA PRO A 65 8.87 -62.17 17.18
C PRO A 65 9.85 -60.99 17.06
N LEU A 66 10.91 -61.12 16.25
CA LEU A 66 11.90 -60.06 16.03
C LEU A 66 11.31 -58.84 15.29
N LEU A 67 10.37 -59.05 14.36
CA LEU A 67 9.72 -57.96 13.64
C LEU A 67 8.78 -57.19 14.58
N THR A 68 7.98 -57.92 15.36
CA THR A 68 7.09 -57.35 16.37
C THR A 68 7.89 -56.51 17.36
N GLN A 69 8.99 -57.06 17.89
CA GLN A 69 9.86 -56.37 18.83
C GLN A 69 10.46 -55.10 18.22
N ALA A 70 10.93 -55.14 16.97
CA ALA A 70 11.49 -53.97 16.30
C ALA A 70 10.46 -52.84 16.13
N VAL A 71 9.20 -53.19 15.78
CA VAL A 71 8.11 -52.22 15.64
C VAL A 71 7.76 -51.59 16.99
N ILE A 72 7.62 -52.41 18.04
CA ILE A 72 7.28 -51.92 19.38
C ILE A 72 8.39 -51.03 19.93
N LEU A 73 9.65 -51.46 19.86
CA LEU A 73 10.79 -50.66 20.34
C LEU A 73 10.91 -49.32 19.62
N ALA A 74 10.76 -49.31 18.29
CA ALA A 74 10.85 -48.08 17.52
C ALA A 74 9.68 -47.13 17.84
N ARG A 75 8.47 -47.67 18.02
CA ARG A 75 7.30 -46.92 18.48
C ARG A 75 7.55 -46.33 19.85
N ASP A 76 7.92 -47.14 20.84
CA ASP A 76 8.15 -46.68 22.22
C ASP A 76 9.28 -45.63 22.27
N THR A 77 10.34 -45.81 21.48
CA THR A 77 11.41 -44.81 21.34
C THR A 77 10.87 -43.49 20.80
N SER A 78 10.03 -43.52 19.75
CA SER A 78 9.41 -42.31 19.18
C SER A 78 8.39 -41.64 20.08
N GLN A 79 7.74 -42.40 20.97
CA GLN A 79 6.79 -41.85 21.95
C GLN A 79 7.52 -41.22 23.14
N ASN A 80 8.72 -41.72 23.46
CA ASN A 80 9.57 -41.21 24.53
C ASN A 80 10.48 -40.05 24.10
N THR A 81 10.58 -39.73 22.80
CA THR A 81 11.30 -38.54 22.33
C THR A 81 10.48 -37.27 22.64
N PRO A 82 10.99 -36.33 23.47
CA PRO A 82 10.24 -35.13 23.83
C PRO A 82 10.00 -34.24 22.60
N THR A 83 8.74 -33.89 22.34
CA THR A 83 8.35 -32.91 21.30
C THR A 83 8.44 -31.46 21.81
N GLU A 84 8.86 -31.26 23.05
CA GLU A 84 8.91 -29.97 23.77
C GLU A 84 9.70 -28.86 23.05
N PRO A 85 10.91 -29.08 22.48
CA PRO A 85 11.68 -27.97 21.93
C PRO A 85 11.00 -27.33 20.71
N ALA A 86 10.30 -28.11 19.88
CA ALA A 86 9.60 -27.59 18.72
C ALA A 86 8.35 -26.77 19.12
N THR A 87 7.67 -27.15 20.20
CA THR A 87 6.47 -26.44 20.67
C THR A 87 6.80 -25.12 21.35
N GLU A 88 7.91 -25.05 22.09
CA GLU A 88 8.36 -23.81 22.73
C GLU A 88 8.86 -22.79 21.71
N GLU A 89 9.58 -23.23 20.68
CA GLU A 89 10.09 -22.37 19.61
C GLU A 89 8.93 -21.78 18.77
N LEU A 90 7.89 -22.60 18.50
CA LEU A 90 6.63 -22.12 17.92
C LEU A 90 5.88 -21.15 18.85
N GLY A 91 5.86 -21.41 20.16
CA GLY A 91 5.30 -20.52 21.17
C GLY A 91 5.97 -19.15 21.17
N ALA A 92 7.30 -19.12 21.23
CA ALA A 92 8.11 -17.91 21.20
C ALA A 92 7.95 -17.14 19.87
N ALA A 93 7.97 -17.83 18.73
CA ALA A 93 7.76 -17.22 17.43
C ALA A 93 6.37 -16.59 17.31
N THR A 94 5.32 -17.29 17.76
CA THR A 94 3.96 -16.75 17.73
C THR A 94 3.76 -15.60 18.71
N ALA A 95 4.41 -15.60 19.86
CA ALA A 95 4.43 -14.46 20.79
C ALA A 95 5.08 -13.23 20.15
N SER A 96 6.25 -13.41 19.51
CA SER A 96 6.93 -12.34 18.77
C SER A 96 6.09 -11.75 17.64
N TRP A 97 5.33 -12.58 16.90
CA TRP A 97 4.47 -12.09 15.83
C TRP A 97 3.26 -11.31 16.36
N ARG A 98 2.67 -11.76 17.46
CA ARG A 98 1.58 -11.02 18.13
C ARG A 98 2.05 -9.66 18.61
N GLU A 99 3.22 -9.59 19.23
CA GLU A 99 3.79 -8.31 19.69
C GLU A 99 4.07 -7.36 18.51
N ARG A 100 4.66 -7.86 17.42
CA ARG A 100 4.87 -7.06 16.21
C ARG A 100 3.57 -6.58 15.57
N ALA A 101 2.53 -7.40 15.56
CA ALA A 101 1.22 -7.02 15.06
C ALA A 101 0.60 -5.90 15.90
N ILE A 102 0.64 -6.02 17.24
CA ILE A 102 0.13 -4.98 18.16
C ILE A 102 0.89 -3.67 17.97
N ASN A 103 2.22 -3.72 17.85
CA ASN A 103 3.02 -2.51 17.63
C ASN A 103 2.71 -1.87 16.27
N ALA A 104 2.56 -2.67 15.22
CA ALA A 104 2.17 -2.18 13.90
C ALA A 104 0.76 -1.55 13.91
N GLU A 105 -0.19 -2.13 14.64
CA GLU A 105 -1.52 -1.53 14.83
C GLU A 105 -1.46 -0.21 15.60
N ALA A 106 -0.66 -0.14 16.67
CA ALA A 106 -0.47 1.08 17.45
C ALA A 106 0.15 2.19 16.57
N LEU A 107 1.17 1.85 15.79
CA LEU A 107 1.79 2.77 14.83
C LEU A 107 0.78 3.23 13.79
N ALA A 108 0.02 2.31 13.18
CA ALA A 108 -0.99 2.66 12.18
C ALA A 108 -2.08 3.58 12.73
N LYS A 109 -2.53 3.35 13.97
CA LYS A 109 -3.45 4.25 14.67
C LYS A 109 -2.85 5.63 14.90
N SER A 110 -1.60 5.70 15.37
CA SER A 110 -0.91 6.97 15.58
C SER A 110 -0.78 7.77 14.28
N LEU A 111 -0.39 7.12 13.18
CA LEU A 111 -0.26 7.75 11.87
C LEU A 111 -1.61 8.25 11.35
N ARG A 112 -2.68 7.47 11.50
CA ARG A 112 -4.04 7.91 11.13
C ARG A 112 -4.47 9.14 11.91
N ASN A 113 -4.18 9.21 13.20
CA ASN A 113 -4.48 10.39 14.01
C ASN A 113 -3.69 11.60 13.51
N THR A 114 -2.39 11.44 13.23
CA THR A 114 -1.59 12.55 12.68
C THR A 114 -2.04 13.01 11.30
N LEU A 115 -2.54 12.11 10.45
CA LEU A 115 -3.12 12.48 9.16
C LEU A 115 -4.41 13.27 9.36
N ARG A 116 -5.29 12.83 10.26
CA ARG A 116 -6.51 13.55 10.61
C ARG A 116 -6.20 14.96 11.12
N ASP A 117 -5.27 15.11 12.06
CA ASP A 117 -4.89 16.42 12.60
C ASP A 117 -4.35 17.35 11.50
N ARG A 118 -3.61 16.78 10.52
CA ARG A 118 -3.12 17.53 9.37
C ARG A 118 -4.24 17.91 8.41
N ASP A 119 -5.17 17.01 8.12
CA ASP A 119 -6.31 17.27 7.23
C ASP A 119 -7.23 18.33 7.83
N ASP A 120 -7.49 18.28 9.14
CA ASP A 120 -8.24 19.29 9.88
C ASP A 120 -7.53 20.66 9.76
N ARG A 121 -6.20 20.68 9.96
CA ARG A 121 -5.42 21.92 9.80
C ARG A 121 -5.41 22.45 8.36
N ILE A 122 -5.35 21.58 7.36
CA ILE A 122 -5.43 21.97 5.95
C ILE A 122 -6.80 22.57 5.66
N SER A 123 -7.87 21.95 6.16
CA SER A 123 -9.24 22.46 6.01
C SER A 123 -9.41 23.85 6.62
N ASP A 124 -8.88 24.07 7.82
CA ASP A 124 -8.87 25.39 8.47
C ASP A 124 -8.12 26.44 7.63
N LEU A 125 -6.93 26.09 7.12
CA LEU A 125 -6.12 26.99 6.31
C LEU A 125 -6.79 27.29 4.96
N ILE A 126 -7.43 26.30 4.34
CA ILE A 126 -8.23 26.50 3.13
C ILE A 126 -9.38 27.46 3.43
N GLY A 127 -10.10 27.28 4.54
CA GLY A 127 -11.15 28.18 4.98
C GLY A 127 -10.69 29.64 5.12
N GLN A 128 -9.45 29.86 5.60
CA GLN A 128 -8.86 31.20 5.72
C GLN A 128 -8.54 31.87 4.37
N LEU A 129 -8.50 31.12 3.26
CA LEU A 129 -8.30 31.68 1.92
C LEU A 129 -9.58 32.23 1.29
N PHE A 130 -10.73 32.02 1.93
CA PHE A 130 -12.02 32.52 1.47
C PHE A 130 -12.50 33.69 2.32
N ASP A 131 -13.23 34.62 1.70
CA ASP A 131 -13.97 35.65 2.42
C ASP A 131 -15.28 35.09 3.03
N PRO A 132 -16.00 35.85 3.88
CA PRO A 132 -17.30 35.42 4.42
C PRO A 132 -18.40 35.15 3.38
N GLN A 133 -18.17 35.47 2.11
CA GLN A 133 -19.09 35.36 0.98
C GLN A 133 -18.71 34.15 0.10
N GLY A 134 -17.67 33.39 0.46
CA GLY A 134 -17.20 32.20 -0.24
C GLY A 134 -16.32 32.49 -1.46
N ASN A 135 -15.87 33.72 -1.65
CA ASN A 135 -14.97 34.09 -2.75
C ASN A 135 -13.51 33.91 -2.33
N HIS A 136 -12.69 33.41 -3.25
CA HIS A 136 -11.27 33.21 -2.99
C HIS A 136 -10.52 34.56 -2.90
N LEU A 137 -9.86 34.82 -1.76
CA LEU A 137 -9.23 36.12 -1.45
C LEU A 137 -8.12 36.50 -2.45
N ALA A 138 -7.41 35.52 -3.02
CA ALA A 138 -6.36 35.82 -4.00
C ALA A 138 -6.94 36.35 -5.32
N GLU A 139 -8.10 35.85 -5.74
CA GLU A 139 -8.77 36.30 -6.97
C GLU A 139 -9.31 37.71 -6.80
N GLN A 140 -9.94 37.98 -5.64
CA GLN A 140 -10.37 39.33 -5.30
C GLN A 140 -9.21 40.33 -5.25
N ASN A 141 -8.08 39.94 -4.66
CA ASN A 141 -6.89 40.78 -4.65
C ASN A 141 -6.34 41.04 -6.06
N ALA A 142 -6.38 40.04 -6.95
CA ALA A 142 -5.98 40.21 -8.34
C ALA A 142 -6.90 41.18 -9.08
N GLU A 143 -8.21 41.05 -8.87
CA GLU A 143 -9.21 41.93 -9.47
C GLU A 143 -9.11 43.37 -8.94
N LEU A 144 -8.96 43.55 -7.63
CA LEU A 144 -8.73 44.87 -7.02
C LEU A 144 -7.48 45.54 -7.61
N ARG A 145 -6.37 44.79 -7.75
CA ARG A 145 -5.15 45.32 -8.40
C ARG A 145 -5.39 45.71 -9.85
N ARG A 146 -6.17 44.93 -10.60
CA ARG A 146 -6.54 45.25 -11.98
C ARG A 146 -7.34 46.56 -12.03
N LEU A 147 -8.37 46.67 -11.19
CA LEU A 147 -9.20 47.88 -11.10
C LEU A 147 -8.38 49.10 -10.70
N MET A 148 -7.49 48.98 -9.70
CA MET A 148 -6.60 50.06 -9.30
C MET A 148 -5.70 50.53 -10.45
N ARG A 149 -5.15 49.62 -11.27
CA ARG A 149 -4.35 50.01 -12.45
C ARG A 149 -5.20 50.80 -13.45
N THR A 150 -6.37 50.28 -13.81
CA THR A 150 -7.28 50.95 -14.74
C THR A 150 -7.70 52.33 -14.24
N LEU A 151 -7.97 52.48 -12.95
CA LEU A 151 -8.34 53.75 -12.35
C LEU A 151 -7.18 54.75 -12.37
N HIS A 152 -5.94 54.31 -12.06
CA HIS A 152 -4.77 55.17 -12.18
C HIS A 152 -4.51 55.62 -13.61
N GLU A 153 -4.67 54.73 -14.60
CA GLU A 153 -4.54 55.08 -16.02
C GLU A 153 -5.57 56.13 -16.42
N LYS A 154 -6.84 55.94 -16.04
CA LYS A 154 -7.90 56.92 -16.30
C LYS A 154 -7.66 58.25 -15.61
N LEU A 155 -7.21 58.23 -14.36
CA LEU A 155 -6.90 59.44 -13.60
C LEU A 155 -5.79 60.23 -14.30
N ARG A 156 -4.69 59.55 -14.66
CA ARG A 156 -3.56 60.16 -15.37
C ARG A 156 -3.98 60.76 -16.71
N ALA A 157 -4.76 60.02 -17.50
CA ALA A 157 -5.29 60.52 -18.77
C ALA A 157 -6.15 61.78 -18.57
N GLY A 158 -7.01 61.78 -17.54
CA GLY A 158 -7.82 62.94 -17.18
C GLY A 158 -6.99 64.15 -16.72
N GLU A 159 -5.91 63.93 -15.96
CA GLU A 159 -4.99 65.00 -15.55
C GLU A 159 -4.25 65.60 -16.76
N GLU A 160 -3.80 64.76 -17.69
CA GLU A 160 -3.14 65.19 -18.93
C GLU A 160 -4.09 66.02 -19.81
N GLU A 161 -5.34 65.58 -19.95
CA GLU A 161 -6.39 66.31 -20.67
C GLU A 161 -6.70 67.65 -20.00
N ASN A 162 -6.85 67.68 -18.66
CA ASN A 162 -7.11 68.90 -17.91
C ASN A 162 -5.96 69.91 -18.09
N ALA A 163 -4.71 69.44 -18.02
CA ALA A 163 -3.54 70.27 -18.25
C ALA A 163 -3.53 70.84 -19.69
N LYS A 164 -3.90 70.04 -20.69
CA LYS A 164 -4.03 70.50 -22.08
C LYS A 164 -5.10 71.58 -22.23
N LEU A 165 -6.28 71.38 -21.64
CA LEU A 165 -7.37 72.36 -21.66
C LEU A 165 -6.98 73.66 -20.96
N ARG A 166 -6.29 73.59 -19.81
CA ARG A 166 -5.77 74.77 -19.11
C ARG A 166 -4.77 75.55 -19.95
N ARG A 167 -3.84 74.88 -20.63
CA ARG A 167 -2.91 75.53 -21.56
C ARG A 167 -3.65 76.21 -22.71
N SER A 168 -4.62 75.51 -23.32
CA SER A 168 -5.45 76.07 -24.39
C SER A 168 -6.23 77.31 -23.95
N LEU A 169 -6.86 77.26 -22.77
CA LEU A 169 -7.57 78.39 -22.17
C LEU A 169 -6.64 79.58 -21.91
N ALA A 170 -5.43 79.32 -21.39
CA ALA A 170 -4.43 80.35 -21.16
C ALA A 170 -4.02 81.05 -22.46
N SER A 171 -3.74 80.27 -23.53
CA SER A 171 -3.44 80.81 -24.85
C SER A 171 -4.59 81.63 -25.44
N ALA A 172 -5.84 81.13 -25.34
CA ALA A 172 -7.01 81.86 -25.82
C ALA A 172 -7.19 83.20 -25.07
N ARG A 173 -7.00 83.20 -23.75
CA ARG A 173 -7.04 84.43 -22.94
C ARG A 173 -5.94 85.41 -23.32
N ALA A 174 -4.72 84.93 -23.56
CA ALA A 174 -3.61 85.77 -24.02
C ALA A 174 -3.91 86.39 -25.40
N ASN A 175 -4.45 85.61 -26.34
CA ASN A 175 -4.84 86.11 -27.66
C ASN A 175 -5.90 87.23 -27.55
N VAL A 176 -6.95 87.02 -26.76
CA VAL A 176 -7.99 88.04 -26.53
C VAL A 176 -7.40 89.30 -25.89
N LYS A 177 -6.47 89.15 -24.95
CA LYS A 177 -5.77 90.30 -24.35
C LYS A 177 -4.96 91.08 -25.39
N HIS A 178 -4.18 90.38 -26.21
CA HIS A 178 -3.38 91.01 -27.27
C HIS A 178 -4.25 91.68 -28.35
N GLU A 179 -5.38 91.08 -28.73
CA GLU A 179 -6.33 91.72 -29.65
C GLU A 179 -6.95 92.99 -29.06
N ARG A 180 -7.32 92.96 -27.77
CA ARG A 180 -7.81 94.15 -27.06
C ARG A 180 -6.76 95.26 -27.02
N GLU A 181 -5.51 94.93 -26.69
CA GLU A 181 -4.39 95.88 -26.70
C GLU A 181 -4.19 96.50 -28.09
N ARG A 182 -4.18 95.67 -29.16
CA ARG A 182 -4.11 96.17 -30.54
C ARG A 182 -5.26 97.12 -30.87
N ASN A 183 -6.50 96.75 -30.54
CA ASN A 183 -7.67 97.59 -30.82
C ASN A 183 -7.59 98.93 -30.08
N VAL A 184 -7.17 98.94 -28.82
CA VAL A 184 -6.96 100.19 -28.06
C VAL A 184 -5.89 101.05 -28.73
N THR A 185 -4.74 100.48 -29.10
CA THR A 185 -3.68 101.24 -29.78
C THR A 185 -4.16 101.84 -31.10
N ALA A 186 -4.90 101.08 -31.91
CA ALA A 186 -5.45 101.56 -33.18
C ALA A 186 -6.46 102.71 -32.98
N LEU A 187 -7.34 102.61 -31.98
CA LEU A 187 -8.28 103.68 -31.65
C LEU A 187 -7.54 104.96 -31.20
N THR A 188 -6.56 104.83 -30.30
CA THR A 188 -5.79 106.00 -29.82
C THR A 188 -4.96 106.68 -30.91
N ALA A 189 -4.40 105.92 -31.86
CA ALA A 189 -3.69 106.46 -33.01
C ALA A 189 -4.65 107.20 -33.98
N GLY A 190 -5.86 106.65 -34.20
CA GLY A 190 -6.89 107.30 -35.00
C GLY A 190 -7.44 108.59 -34.39
N THR A 191 -7.61 108.64 -33.06
CA THR A 191 -8.02 109.87 -32.35
C THR A 191 -6.94 110.95 -32.36
N SER A 192 -5.66 110.57 -32.37
CA SER A 192 -4.55 111.54 -32.48
C SER A 192 -4.49 112.23 -33.85
N TYR A 193 -4.99 111.57 -34.90
CA TYR A 193 -5.08 112.11 -36.26
C TYR A 193 -6.31 113.01 -36.49
N SER A 194 -7.33 112.98 -35.63
CA SER A 194 -8.57 113.74 -35.78
C SER A 194 -8.65 115.03 -34.94
N HIS A 195 -7.56 115.45 -34.31
CA HIS A 195 -7.43 116.70 -33.53
C HIS A 195 -6.31 117.63 -34.03
N SER A 196 -5.87 117.47 -35.28
CA SER A 196 -5.05 118.44 -36.02
C SER A 196 -5.89 119.10 -37.11
#